data_AF-A0A5C3NNR4-F1
#
_entry.id   AF-A0A5C3NNR4-F1
#
_cell.length_a   1.000
_cell.length_b   1.000
_cell.length_c   1.000
_cell.angle_alpha   90.00
_cell.angle_beta   90.00
_cell.angle_gamma   90.00
#
_symmetry.space_group_name_H-M   'P 1'
#
loop_
_entity.id
_entity.type
_entity.pdbx_description
1 polymer ?
#
loop_
_entity_poly.entity_id
_entity_poly.type
_entity_poly.pdbx_seq_one_letter_code
_entity_poly.pdbx_strand_id
1 'polypeptide(L)'
;MILSTASELGLALPGDLRGRYVEDPYFRKIVRSPAEFPHFEYRDGLLYQRDHAVYRLCIPDILIGTRRLREILLKHAHSVLAHLGPRKTLEYLRSEVWW
;
A
#
# COMPACT_ATOMS: atom_id res chain seq x y z
N MET A 1 2.73 14.60 -6.24
CA MET A 1 3.25 14.35 -7.60
C MET A 1 4.39 13.31 -7.54
N ILE A 2 4.11 12.06 -7.15
CA ILE A 2 5.10 10.96 -7.08
C ILE A 2 4.44 9.60 -7.40
N LEU A 3 3.52 9.58 -8.38
CA LEU A 3 2.83 8.36 -8.82
C LEU A 3 3.16 7.94 -10.26
N SER A 4 3.93 8.76 -11.01
CA SER A 4 4.22 8.46 -12.42
C SER A 4 5.26 7.35 -12.63
N THR A 5 6.08 7.01 -11.65
CA THR A 5 7.18 6.04 -11.82
C THR A 5 6.78 4.58 -11.57
N ALA A 6 5.58 4.31 -11.04
CA ALA A 6 5.04 2.95 -10.95
C ALA A 6 4.67 2.38 -12.33
N SER A 7 4.48 3.25 -13.33
CA SER A 7 4.13 2.87 -14.70
C SER A 7 5.22 2.03 -15.38
N GLU A 8 6.50 2.20 -15.03
CA GLU A 8 7.60 1.41 -15.61
C GLU A 8 7.59 -0.07 -15.17
N LEU A 9 6.89 -0.38 -14.07
CA LEU A 9 6.68 -1.75 -13.57
C LEU A 9 5.32 -2.32 -13.97
N GLY A 10 4.56 -1.62 -14.82
CA GLY A 10 3.19 -1.97 -15.19
C GLY A 10 2.17 -1.81 -14.05
N LEU A 11 2.52 -1.04 -13.01
CA LEU A 11 1.69 -0.80 -11.84
C LEU A 11 0.98 0.56 -11.93
N ALA A 12 -0.34 0.53 -12.02
CA ALA A 12 -1.19 1.71 -11.90
C ALA A 12 -1.71 1.83 -10.45
N LEU A 13 -0.82 2.10 -9.50
CA LEU A 13 -1.22 2.33 -8.11
C LEU A 13 -1.96 3.68 -7.96
N PRO A 14 -2.89 3.80 -7.01
CA PRO A 14 -3.45 2.73 -6.18
C PRO A 14 -4.52 1.88 -6.91
N GLY A 15 -4.81 2.16 -8.18
CA GLY A 15 -5.89 1.52 -8.95
C GLY A 15 -5.83 -0.01 -8.97
N ASP A 16 -4.63 -0.58 -9.11
CA ASP A 16 -4.43 -2.04 -9.11
C ASP A 16 -4.77 -2.72 -7.77
N LEU A 17 -5.00 -1.96 -6.70
CA LEU A 17 -5.40 -2.51 -5.39
C LEU A 17 -6.92 -2.61 -5.23
N ARG A 18 -7.70 -1.93 -6.07
CA ARG A 18 -9.15 -1.83 -5.90
C ARG A 18 -9.79 -3.22 -5.93
N GLY A 19 -10.51 -3.55 -4.85
CA GLY A 19 -11.19 -4.84 -4.70
C GLY A 19 -10.28 -6.04 -4.39
N ARG A 20 -8.95 -5.86 -4.38
CA ARG A 20 -7.98 -6.96 -4.15
C ARG A 20 -7.63 -7.21 -2.69
N TYR A 21 -8.12 -6.37 -1.78
CA TYR A 21 -7.94 -6.53 -0.32
C TYR A 21 -8.50 -7.85 0.23
N VAL A 22 -9.44 -8.49 -0.47
CA VAL A 22 -10.00 -9.79 -0.07
C VAL A 22 -9.06 -10.98 -0.30
N GLU A 23 -7.98 -10.79 -1.08
CA GLU A 23 -6.93 -11.79 -1.31
C GLU A 23 -5.97 -11.88 -0.12
N ASP A 24 -5.83 -10.80 0.65
CA ASP A 24 -5.03 -10.76 1.87
C ASP A 24 -5.86 -11.26 3.07
N PRO A 25 -5.45 -12.30 3.82
CA PRO A 25 -6.23 -12.86 4.91
C PRO A 25 -6.55 -11.89 6.05
N TYR A 26 -5.70 -10.90 6.30
CA TYR A 26 -5.91 -9.88 7.31
C TYR A 26 -6.92 -8.84 6.80
N PHE A 27 -6.65 -8.26 5.63
CA PHE A 27 -7.54 -7.23 5.07
C PHE A 27 -8.91 -7.77 4.64
N ARG A 28 -9.01 -9.05 4.29
CA ARG A 28 -10.28 -9.72 4.02
C ARG A 28 -11.25 -9.63 5.19
N LYS A 29 -10.76 -9.71 6.43
CA LYS A 29 -11.59 -9.58 7.64
C LYS A 29 -12.13 -8.16 7.77
N ILE A 30 -11.26 -7.18 7.52
CA ILE A 30 -11.59 -5.75 7.60
C ILE A 30 -12.63 -5.37 6.55
N VAL A 31 -12.44 -5.79 5.30
CA VAL A 31 -13.39 -5.51 4.22
C VAL A 31 -14.75 -6.18 4.46
N ARG A 32 -14.78 -7.36 5.10
CA ARG A 32 -16.02 -8.07 5.41
C ARG A 32 -16.81 -7.47 6.57
N SER A 33 -16.11 -6.94 7.58
CA SER A 33 -16.72 -6.36 8.77
C SER A 33 -16.11 -5.00 9.13
N PRO A 34 -16.22 -3.95 8.29
CA PRO A 34 -15.50 -2.68 8.50
C PRO A 34 -15.79 -2.03 9.85
N ALA A 35 -17.03 -2.17 10.34
CA ALA A 35 -17.48 -1.62 11.62
C ALA A 35 -16.71 -2.16 12.84
N GLU A 36 -16.11 -3.36 12.74
CA GLU A 36 -15.29 -3.96 13.80
C GLU A 36 -13.86 -3.36 13.83
N PHE A 37 -13.49 -2.60 12.81
CA PHE A 37 -12.14 -2.07 12.62
C PHE A 37 -12.16 -0.54 12.46
N PRO A 38 -12.46 0.24 13.51
CA PRO A 38 -12.67 1.70 13.43
C PRO A 38 -11.41 2.52 13.08
N HIS A 39 -10.25 1.87 13.11
CA HIS A 39 -8.97 2.41 12.65
C HIS A 39 -8.75 2.19 11.16
N PHE A 40 -9.73 1.64 10.44
CA PHE A 40 -9.65 1.42 9.02
C PHE A 40 -10.84 2.07 8.32
N GLU A 41 -10.59 2.58 7.11
CA GLU A 41 -11.59 3.19 6.26
C GLU A 41 -11.51 2.54 4.88
N TYR A 42 -12.62 1.91 4.47
CA TYR A 42 -12.76 1.36 3.13
C TYR A 42 -13.61 2.29 2.27
N ARG A 43 -13.00 2.90 1.25
CA ARG A 43 -13.65 3.85 0.33
C ARG A 43 -13.15 3.68 -1.08
N ASP A 44 -14.05 3.74 -2.06
CA ASP A 44 -13.73 3.64 -3.49
C ASP A 44 -12.84 2.44 -3.86
N GLY A 45 -13.08 1.31 -3.21
CA GLY A 45 -12.35 0.07 -3.40
C GLY A 45 -10.97 0.01 -2.73
N LEU A 46 -10.55 1.08 -2.05
CA LEU A 46 -9.26 1.23 -1.36
C LEU A 46 -9.44 1.17 0.15
N LEU A 47 -8.46 0.55 0.82
CA LEU A 47 -8.43 0.47 2.27
C LEU A 47 -7.34 1.38 2.81
N TYR A 48 -7.68 2.18 3.82
CA TYR A 48 -6.78 3.08 4.50
C TYR A 48 -6.73 2.73 5.98
N GLN A 49 -5.52 2.74 6.56
CA GLN A 49 -5.35 2.80 8.01
C GLN A 49 -5.46 4.28 8.42
N ARG A 50 -6.25 4.54 9.45
CA ARG A 50 -6.50 5.86 10.02
C ARG A 50 -5.88 5.95 11.40
N ASP A 51 -5.03 6.95 11.56
CA ASP A 51 -4.32 7.26 12.80
C ASP A 51 -4.39 8.77 13.01
N HIS A 52 -5.24 9.21 13.94
CA HIS A 52 -5.63 10.61 14.11
C HIS A 52 -6.07 11.27 12.77
N ALA A 53 -5.29 12.20 12.24
CA ALA A 53 -5.54 12.90 10.98
C ALA A 53 -4.77 12.29 9.78
N VAL A 54 -4.03 11.20 10.00
CA VAL A 54 -3.18 10.56 9.00
C VAL A 54 -3.92 9.36 8.41
N TYR A 55 -3.92 9.29 7.08
CA TYR A 55 -4.48 8.17 6.32
C TYR A 55 -3.37 7.52 5.51
N ARG A 56 -3.07 6.26 5.81
CA ARG A 56 -2.04 5.48 5.12
C ARG A 56 -2.71 4.43 4.25
N LEU A 57 -2.31 4.35 2.98
CA LEU A 57 -2.87 3.35 2.07
C LEU A 57 -2.43 1.95 2.53
N CYS A 58 -3.38 1.05 2.74
CA CYS A 58 -3.08 -0.32 3.09
C CYS A 58 -2.54 -1.08 1.87
N ILE A 59 -1.42 -1.77 2.04
CA ILE A 59 -0.77 -2.56 0.99
C ILE A 59 -1.00 -4.05 1.26
N PRO A 60 -1.91 -4.72 0.52
CA PRO A 60 -2.19 -6.13 0.70
C PRO A 60 -0.98 -7.00 0.32
N ASP A 61 -0.82 -8.14 1.01
CA ASP A 61 0.13 -9.18 0.62
C ASP A 61 -0.43 -10.01 -0.54
N ILE A 62 -0.28 -9.46 -1.75
CA ILE A 62 -0.78 -10.05 -3.00
C ILE A 62 0.32 -10.16 -4.05
N LEU A 63 0.07 -10.99 -5.07
CA LEU A 63 0.90 -11.06 -6.26
C LEU A 63 0.43 -10.05 -7.31
N ILE A 64 1.40 -9.36 -7.91
CA ILE A 64 1.28 -8.59 -9.14
C ILE A 64 2.16 -9.29 -10.17
N GLY A 65 1.53 -9.98 -11.13
CA GLY A 65 2.24 -10.93 -11.99
C GLY A 65 2.90 -12.03 -11.15
N THR A 66 4.23 -12.10 -11.17
CA THR A 66 5.03 -13.12 -10.46
C THR A 66 5.74 -12.60 -9.20
N ARG A 67 5.48 -11.36 -8.80
CA ARG A 67 6.16 -10.70 -7.66
C ARG A 67 5.17 -10.28 -6.60
N ARG A 68 5.59 -10.29 -5.34
CA ARG A 68 4.78 -9.75 -4.23
C ARG A 68 4.74 -8.23 -4.31
N LEU A 69 3.56 -7.64 -4.15
CA LEU A 69 3.36 -6.19 -4.16
C LEU A 69 4.30 -5.47 -3.18
N ARG A 70 4.41 -5.99 -1.95
CA ARG A 70 5.29 -5.43 -0.91
C ARG A 70 6.76 -5.43 -1.33
N GLU A 71 7.24 -6.48 -2.01
CA GLU A 71 8.61 -6.53 -2.55
C GLU A 71 8.81 -5.51 -3.66
N ILE A 72 7.83 -5.35 -4.54
CA ILE A 72 7.89 -4.36 -5.63
C ILE A 72 8.00 -2.95 -5.04
N LEU A 73 7.18 -2.61 -4.05
CA LEU A 73 7.21 -1.31 -3.38
C LEU A 73 8.53 -1.04 -2.67
N LEU A 74 9.07 -2.03 -1.95
CA LEU A 74 10.36 -1.90 -1.28
C LEU A 74 11.51 -1.66 -2.27
N LYS A 75 11.53 -2.41 -3.37
CA LYS A 75 12.53 -2.21 -4.44
C LYS A 75 12.39 -0.84 -5.09
N HIS A 76 11.16 -0.42 -5.40
CA HIS A 76 10.92 0.88 -6.01
C HIS A 76 11.37 2.03 -5.12
N ALA A 77 11.00 2.01 -3.83
CA ALA A 77 11.41 3.04 -2.88
C ALA A 77 12.93 3.07 -2.72
N HIS A 78 13.58 1.91 -2.69
CA HIS A 78 15.03 1.84 -2.66
C HIS A 78 15.66 2.48 -3.90
N SER A 79 15.12 2.25 -5.11
CA SER A 79 15.60 2.88 -6.34
C SER A 79 15.36 4.39 -6.37
N VAL A 80 14.18 4.87 -5.97
CA VAL A 80 13.83 6.30 -5.97
C VAL A 80 14.62 7.08 -4.91
N LEU A 81 14.87 6.44 -3.76
CA LEU A 81 15.47 7.07 -2.59
C LEU A 81 16.91 6.61 -2.34
N ALA A 82 17.55 5.97 -3.32
CA ALA A 82 18.91 5.42 -3.23
C ALA A 82 19.95 6.45 -2.76
N HIS A 83 19.70 7.75 -2.99
CA HIS A 83 20.55 8.85 -2.54
C HIS A 83 20.27 9.35 -1.10
N LEU A 84 19.16 8.94 -0.47
CA LEU A 84 18.74 9.36 0.87
C LEU A 84 19.13 8.38 1.98
N GLY A 85 19.66 7.20 1.61
CA GLY A 85 20.05 6.14 2.54
C GLY A 85 18.86 5.26 3.01
N PRO A 86 19.10 4.00 3.42
CA PRO A 86 18.03 3.02 3.70
C PRO A 86 17.04 3.43 4.80
N ARG A 87 17.50 4.15 5.84
CA ARG A 87 16.65 4.57 6.96
C ARG A 87 15.59 5.60 6.54
N LYS A 88 16.01 6.67 5.83
CA LYS A 88 15.10 7.71 5.35
C LYS A 88 14.13 7.16 4.30
N THR A 89 14.58 6.20 3.50
CA THR A 89 13.76 5.47 2.52
C THR A 89 12.59 4.74 3.19
N LEU A 90 12.88 4.01 4.27
CA LEU A 90 11.88 3.27 5.01
C LEU A 90 10.94 4.19 5.81
N GLU A 91 11.48 5.26 6.40
CA GLU A 91 10.68 6.29 7.11
C GLU A 91 9.67 6.95 6.18
N TYR A 92 10.08 7.30 4.95
CA TYR A 92 9.19 7.85 3.94
C TYR A 92 8.09 6.86 3.53
N LEU A 93 8.42 5.59 3.28
CA LEU A 93 7.38 4.59 3.00
C LEU A 93 6.40 4.45 4.18
N ARG A 94 6.89 4.42 5.41
CA ARG A 94 6.04 4.29 6.61
C ARG A 94 5.12 5.49 6.85
N SER A 95 5.40 6.66 6.29
CA SER A 95 4.48 7.81 6.35
C SER A 95 3.31 7.67 5.38
N GLU A 96 3.51 7.01 4.23
CA GLU A 96 2.52 6.96 3.14
C GLU A 96 1.66 5.69 3.14
N VAL A 97 2.21 4.56 3.61
CA VAL A 97 1.59 3.23 3.47
C VAL A 97 1.65 2.40 4.74
N TRP A 98 0.74 1.42 4.86
CA TRP A 98 0.58 0.54 6.02
C TRP A 98 0.43 -0.93 5.57
N TRP A 99 1.09 -1.88 6.22
CA TRP A 99 1.01 -3.30 5.87
C TRP A 99 1.45 -4.26 6.98
#